data_AF-A0A7X0E750-F1
#
_entry.id   AF-A0A7X0E750-F1
#
_cell.length_a   1.000
_cell.length_b   1.000
_cell.length_c   1.000
_cell.angle_alpha   90.00
_cell.angle_beta   90.00
_cell.angle_gamma   90.00
#
_symmetry.space_group_name_H-M   'P 1'
#
loop_
_entity.id
_entity.type
_entity.pdbx_description
1 polymer ?
#
loop_
_entity_poly.entity_id
_entity_poly.type
_entity_poly.pdbx_seq_one_letter_code
_entity_poly.pdbx_strand_id
1 'polypeptide(L)'
;MNQSALLETLIQLSNFRQYDRAESVLATCEMEQLRQLLIVSDRAFSARLTYSLKKQWQRSQDAAYKGRKSPLKALVIILNTWCAEGRRSAVRCVLSEMQESDLAVLMQQASLDREIYSMLREYIIRQ
;
A
#
# COMPACT_ATOMS: atom_id res chain seq x y z
N MET A 1 -5.15 -6.96 2.11
CA MET A 1 -5.07 -5.62 1.52
C MET A 1 -5.59 -5.70 0.11
N ASN A 2 -6.77 -5.13 -0.10
CA ASN A 2 -7.47 -5.03 -1.36
C ASN A 2 -6.71 -4.17 -2.38
N GLN A 3 -7.08 -4.33 -3.64
CA GLN A 3 -6.35 -3.73 -4.76
C GLN A 3 -6.40 -2.19 -4.76
N SER A 4 -7.53 -1.59 -4.37
CA SER A 4 -7.69 -0.13 -4.35
C SER A 4 -6.77 0.53 -3.33
N ALA A 5 -6.73 0.02 -2.10
CA ALA A 5 -5.83 0.54 -1.07
C ALA A 5 -4.35 0.37 -1.46
N LEU A 6 -3.99 -0.74 -2.13
CA LEU A 6 -2.65 -0.95 -2.67
C LEU A 6 -2.28 0.09 -3.73
N LEU A 7 -3.19 0.33 -4.68
CA LEU A 7 -3.02 1.33 -5.71
C LEU A 7 -2.80 2.72 -5.10
N GLU A 8 -3.69 3.12 -4.18
CA GLU A 8 -3.62 4.44 -3.53
C GLU A 8 -2.35 4.60 -2.70
N THR A 9 -1.93 3.55 -1.97
CA THR A 9 -0.66 3.56 -1.23
C THR A 9 0.52 3.87 -2.16
N LEU A 10 0.56 3.22 -3.33
CA LEU A 10 1.64 3.43 -4.31
C LEU A 10 1.59 4.83 -4.95
N ILE A 11 0.39 5.36 -5.21
CA ILE A 11 0.19 6.73 -5.68
C ILE A 11 0.75 7.72 -4.67
N GLN A 12 0.34 7.62 -3.40
CA GLN A 12 0.81 8.51 -2.34
C GLN A 12 2.32 8.43 -2.13
N LEU A 13 2.90 7.22 -2.13
CA LEU A 13 4.35 7.04 -2.07
C LEU A 13 5.08 7.73 -3.23
N SER A 14 4.55 7.62 -4.46
CA SER A 14 5.10 8.31 -5.63
C SER A 14 4.99 9.83 -5.49
N ASN A 15 3.86 10.36 -5.00
CA ASN A 15 3.64 11.78 -4.80
C ASN A 15 4.66 12.38 -3.81
N PHE A 16 5.04 11.63 -2.78
CA PHE A 16 6.09 12.02 -1.83
C PHE A 16 7.50 11.58 -2.23
N ARG A 17 7.69 11.07 -3.46
CA ARG A 17 8.97 10.57 -3.98
C ARG A 17 9.61 9.46 -3.11
N GLN A 18 8.81 8.72 -2.33
CA GLN A 18 9.24 7.64 -1.46
C GLN A 18 9.37 6.31 -2.24
N TYR A 19 10.18 6.32 -3.30
CA TYR A 19 10.30 5.20 -4.24
C TYR A 19 10.85 3.91 -3.62
N ASP A 20 11.78 4.00 -2.66
CA ASP A 20 12.33 2.81 -1.99
C ASP A 20 11.27 2.06 -1.18
N ARG A 21 10.31 2.81 -0.61
CA ARG A 21 9.15 2.24 0.09
C ARG A 21 8.16 1.65 -0.90
N ALA A 22 7.93 2.31 -2.04
CA ALA A 22 7.09 1.76 -3.10
C ALA A 22 7.64 0.43 -3.63
N GLU A 23 8.95 0.34 -3.84
CA GLU A 23 9.62 -0.91 -4.22
C GLU A 23 9.49 -1.98 -3.14
N SER A 24 9.62 -1.61 -1.87
CA SER A 24 9.41 -2.52 -0.75
C SER A 24 7.98 -3.06 -0.69
N VAL A 25 6.96 -2.22 -0.94
CA VAL A 25 5.56 -2.66 -1.03
C VAL A 25 5.37 -3.61 -2.22
N LEU A 26 5.85 -3.24 -3.41
CA LEU A 26 5.77 -4.09 -4.61
C LEU A 26 6.41 -5.47 -4.39
N ALA A 27 7.51 -5.55 -3.63
CA ALA A 27 8.17 -6.82 -3.29
C ALA A 27 7.35 -7.73 -2.35
N THR A 28 6.29 -7.21 -1.73
CA THR A 28 5.36 -7.99 -0.90
C THR A 28 4.05 -8.34 -1.62
N CYS A 29 3.85 -7.82 -2.82
CA CYS A 29 2.64 -8.10 -3.59
C CYS A 29 2.65 -9.52 -4.15
N GLU A 30 1.47 -10.14 -4.17
CA GLU A 30 1.22 -11.37 -4.90
C GLU A 30 1.18 -11.10 -6.41
N MET A 31 1.36 -12.17 -7.19
CA MET A 31 1.38 -12.07 -8.66
C MET A 31 0.08 -11.44 -9.20
N GLU A 32 -1.08 -11.82 -8.67
CA GLU A 32 -2.35 -11.25 -9.13
C GLU A 32 -2.43 -9.74 -8.83
N GLN A 33 -1.97 -9.30 -7.66
CA GLN A 33 -1.92 -7.86 -7.33
C GLN A 33 -1.01 -7.10 -8.28
N LEU A 34 0.18 -7.63 -8.58
CA LEU A 34 1.12 -7.02 -9.54
C LEU A 34 0.52 -6.94 -10.94
N ARG A 35 -0.18 -7.99 -11.39
CA ARG A 35 -0.89 -8.02 -12.67
C ARG A 35 -1.96 -6.93 -12.74
N GLN A 36 -2.79 -6.82 -11.70
CA GLN A 36 -3.83 -5.80 -11.63
C GLN A 36 -3.25 -4.37 -11.60
N LEU A 37 -2.11 -4.17 -10.92
CA LEU A 37 -1.41 -2.89 -10.94
C LEU A 37 -0.87 -2.56 -12.34
N LEU A 38 -0.36 -3.54 -13.08
CA LEU A 38 0.16 -3.32 -14.43
C LEU A 38 -0.90 -2.79 -15.39
N ILE A 39 -2.12 -3.34 -15.31
CA ILE A 39 -3.26 -2.94 -16.15
C ILE A 39 -3.54 -1.43 -16.03
N VAL A 40 -3.34 -0.84 -14.85
CA VAL A 40 -3.64 0.58 -14.59
C VAL A 40 -2.40 1.46 -14.52
N SER A 41 -1.20 0.89 -14.62
CA SER A 41 0.06 1.59 -14.30
C SER A 41 0.35 2.79 -15.18
N ASP A 42 0.11 2.69 -16.50
CA ASP A 42 0.45 3.76 -17.44
C ASP A 42 -0.39 5.04 -17.23
N ARG A 43 -1.57 4.94 -16.59
CA ARG A 43 -2.42 6.10 -16.25
C ARG A 43 -2.32 6.55 -14.80
N ALA A 44 -1.96 5.65 -13.89
CA ALA A 44 -2.00 5.91 -12.45
C ALA A 44 -0.63 6.26 -11.85
N PHE A 45 0.47 5.83 -12.47
CA PHE A 45 1.81 5.92 -11.89
C PHE A 45 2.73 6.84 -12.67
N SER A 46 3.70 7.41 -11.94
CA SER A 46 4.85 8.07 -12.56
C SER A 46 5.70 7.06 -13.31
N ALA A 47 6.43 7.51 -14.34
CA ALA A 47 7.30 6.65 -15.14
C ALA A 47 8.28 5.82 -14.30
N ARG A 48 8.80 6.40 -13.21
CA ARG A 48 9.69 5.71 -12.26
C ARG A 48 8.99 4.57 -11.53
N LEU A 49 7.78 4.81 -11.01
CA LEU A 49 7.02 3.78 -10.33
C LEU A 49 6.55 2.69 -11.30
N THR A 50 6.14 3.05 -12.52
CA THR A 50 5.81 2.10 -13.59
C THR A 50 7.01 1.22 -13.93
N TYR A 51 8.21 1.79 -14.00
CA TYR A 51 9.44 1.02 -14.19
C TYR A 51 9.69 0.03 -13.05
N SER A 52 9.60 0.47 -11.80
CA SER A 52 9.77 -0.40 -10.63
C SER A 52 8.74 -1.53 -10.59
N LEU A 53 7.48 -1.26 -10.95
CA LEU A 53 6.43 -2.28 -11.09
C LEU A 53 6.77 -3.29 -12.18
N LYS A 54 7.13 -2.86 -13.39
CA LYS A 54 7.50 -3.76 -14.50
C LYS A 54 8.68 -4.64 -14.13
N LYS A 55 9.68 -4.08 -13.46
CA LYS A 55 10.84 -4.82 -12.93
C LYS A 55 10.42 -5.86 -11.89
N GLN A 56 9.53 -5.50 -10.97
CA GLN A 56 9.06 -6.44 -9.95
C GLN A 56 8.17 -7.55 -10.53
N TRP A 57 7.33 -7.23 -11.51
CA TRP A 57 6.56 -8.22 -12.26
C TRP A 57 7.45 -9.25 -12.94
N GLN A 58 8.48 -8.80 -13.66
CA GLN A 58 9.45 -9.69 -14.30
C GLN A 58 10.11 -10.62 -13.28
N ARG A 59 10.53 -10.09 -12.12
CA ARG A 59 11.08 -10.90 -11.03
C ARG A 59 10.07 -11.91 -10.48
N SER A 60 8.79 -11.55 -10.41
CA SER A 60 7.75 -12.43 -9.87
C SER A 60 7.46 -13.65 -10.75
N GLN A 61 7.88 -13.62 -12.03
CA GLN A 61 7.75 -14.73 -12.96
C GLN A 61 8.87 -15.77 -12.83
N ASP A 62 9.93 -15.46 -12.08
CA ASP A 62 10.99 -16.41 -11.78
C ASP A 62 10.44 -17.50 -10.85
N ALA A 63 10.70 -18.78 -11.17
CA ALA A 63 10.25 -19.93 -10.39
C ALA A 63 10.79 -19.92 -8.95
N ALA A 64 11.89 -19.21 -8.69
CA ALA A 64 12.45 -19.02 -7.35
C ALA A 64 11.74 -17.94 -6.52
N TYR A 65 10.82 -17.17 -7.10
CA TYR A 65 10.16 -16.06 -6.43
C TYR A 65 9.17 -16.53 -5.35
N LYS A 66 9.62 -16.51 -4.10
CA LYS A 66 8.76 -16.63 -2.92
C LYS A 66 8.32 -15.23 -2.48
N GLY A 67 7.28 -14.70 -3.13
CA GLY A 67 6.70 -13.40 -2.75
C GLY A 67 6.41 -13.34 -1.24
N ARG A 68 6.75 -12.21 -0.60
CA ARG A 68 6.54 -12.03 0.85
C ARG A 68 5.08 -11.67 1.11
N LYS A 69 4.30 -12.62 1.60
CA LYS A 69 2.83 -12.57 1.75
C LYS A 69 2.28 -11.59 2.81
N SER A 70 2.61 -10.31 2.79
CA SER A 70 1.82 -9.31 3.55
C SER A 70 2.16 -7.87 3.20
N PRO A 71 1.54 -7.28 2.16
CA PRO A 71 1.64 -5.84 1.92
C PRO A 71 1.04 -5.02 3.08
N LEU A 72 0.16 -5.62 3.88
CA LEU A 72 -0.40 -4.98 5.07
C LEU A 72 0.65 -4.67 6.15
N LYS A 73 1.66 -5.53 6.34
CA LYS A 73 2.77 -5.23 7.27
C LYS A 73 3.60 -4.03 6.81
N ALA A 74 3.89 -3.96 5.51
CA ALA A 74 4.57 -2.81 4.93
C ALA A 74 3.72 -1.54 5.08
N LEU A 75 2.40 -1.67 4.90
CA LEU A 75 1.46 -0.57 5.08
C LEU A 75 1.51 0.03 6.49
N VAL A 76 1.51 -0.78 7.56
CA VAL A 76 1.59 -0.26 8.95
C VAL A 76 2.78 0.67 9.13
N ILE A 77 3.96 0.26 8.64
CA ILE A 77 5.19 1.06 8.75
C ILE A 77 5.04 2.39 7.99
N ILE A 78 4.46 2.34 6.79
CA ILE A 78 4.23 3.51 5.95
C ILE A 78 3.26 4.48 6.61
N LEU A 79 2.11 3.98 7.08
CA LEU A 79 1.08 4.77 7.73
C LEU A 79 1.62 5.47 8.98
N ASN A 80 2.33 4.73 9.85
CA ASN A 80 2.97 5.30 11.03
C ASN A 80 3.98 6.40 10.66
N THR A 81 4.79 6.17 9.64
CA THR A 81 5.76 7.19 9.22
C THR A 81 5.05 8.43 8.68
N TRP A 82 4.04 8.28 7.82
CA TRP A 82 3.29 9.41 7.31
C TRP A 82 2.59 10.19 8.41
N CYS A 83 2.03 9.51 9.41
CA CYS A 83 1.45 10.16 10.57
C CYS A 83 2.48 10.99 11.34
N ALA A 84 3.66 10.41 11.62
CA ALA A 84 4.77 11.11 12.27
C ALA A 84 5.31 12.30 11.46
N GLU A 85 5.31 12.20 10.13
CA GLU A 85 5.69 13.27 9.19
C GLU A 85 4.57 14.31 8.99
N GLY A 86 3.42 14.17 9.65
CA GLY A 86 2.27 15.07 9.53
C GLY A 86 1.42 14.90 8.26
N ARG A 87 1.64 13.85 7.48
CA ARG A 87 0.98 13.54 6.19
C ARG A 87 -0.35 12.79 6.38
N ARG A 88 -1.22 13.36 7.21
CA ARG A 88 -2.52 12.78 7.60
C ARG A 88 -3.47 12.61 6.41
N SER A 89 -3.38 13.48 5.41
CA SER A 89 -4.19 13.37 4.18
C SER A 89 -3.88 12.08 3.43
N ALA A 90 -2.61 11.71 3.30
CA ALA A 90 -2.18 10.48 2.63
C ALA A 90 -2.65 9.23 3.38
N VAL A 91 -2.58 9.25 4.71
CA VAL A 91 -3.16 8.19 5.56
C VAL A 91 -4.65 8.05 5.25
N ARG A 92 -5.40 9.15 5.29
CA ARG A 92 -6.84 9.16 5.01
C ARG A 92 -7.21 8.66 3.61
N CYS A 93 -6.47 9.05 2.57
CA CYS A 93 -6.67 8.55 1.21
C CYS A 93 -6.53 7.03 1.15
N VAL A 94 -5.51 6.46 1.79
CA VAL A 94 -5.36 4.99 1.81
C VAL A 94 -6.50 4.34 2.60
N LEU A 95 -6.83 4.86 3.78
CA LEU A 95 -7.90 4.29 4.62
C LEU A 95 -9.27 4.33 3.93
N SER A 96 -9.58 5.36 3.12
CA SER A 96 -10.84 5.44 2.39
C SER A 96 -11.00 4.38 1.30
N GLU A 97 -9.88 3.86 0.78
CA GLU A 97 -9.87 2.82 -0.26
C GLU A 97 -9.82 1.40 0.32
N MET A 98 -9.71 1.25 1.63
CA MET A 98 -9.66 -0.06 2.30
C MET A 98 -11.06 -0.63 2.52
N GLN A 99 -11.18 -1.94 2.33
CA GLN A 99 -12.37 -2.69 2.70
C GLN A 99 -12.43 -2.92 4.21
N GLU A 100 -13.64 -3.05 4.75
CA GLU A 100 -13.90 -3.30 6.18
C GLU A 100 -13.03 -4.42 6.76
N SER A 101 -12.87 -5.53 6.05
CA SER A 101 -12.04 -6.66 6.48
C SER A 101 -10.57 -6.29 6.66
N ASP A 102 -10.01 -5.50 5.75
CA ASP A 102 -8.63 -5.02 5.87
C ASP A 102 -8.47 -3.96 6.96
N LEU A 103 -9.47 -3.09 7.15
CA LEU A 103 -9.52 -2.12 8.25
C LEU A 103 -9.52 -2.84 9.61
N ALA A 104 -10.33 -3.90 9.75
CA ALA A 104 -10.39 -4.73 10.95
C ALA A 104 -9.04 -5.41 11.25
N VAL A 105 -8.36 -5.95 10.23
CA VAL A 105 -7.01 -6.54 10.40
C VAL A 105 -5.99 -5.47 10.78
N LEU A 106 -6.11 -4.24 10.25
CA LEU A 106 -5.22 -3.14 10.57
C LEU A 106 -5.40 -2.65 12.02
N MET A 107 -6.63 -2.63 12.54
CA MET A 107 -6.91 -2.32 13.95
C MET A 107 -6.27 -3.30 14.95
N GLN A 108 -6.03 -4.54 14.53
CA GLN A 108 -5.39 -5.56 15.37
C GLN A 108 -3.86 -5.40 15.44
N GLN A 109 -3.27 -4.46 14.69
CA GLN A 109 -1.83 -4.25 14.67
C GLN A 109 -1.39 -3.44 15.89
N ALA A 110 -0.73 -4.09 16.85
CA ALA A 110 -0.27 -3.46 18.10
C ALA A 110 0.73 -2.30 17.90
N SER A 111 1.44 -2.29 16.77
CA SER A 111 2.40 -1.24 16.43
C SER A 111 1.77 -0.03 15.74
N LEU A 112 0.45 -0.01 15.49
CA LEU A 112 -0.21 1.09 14.80
C LEU A 112 -0.28 2.34 15.70
N ASP A 113 0.04 3.50 15.12
CA ASP A 113 -0.03 4.77 15.82
C ASP A 113 -1.47 5.08 16.31
N ARG A 114 -1.58 5.66 17.51
CA ARG A 114 -2.86 5.95 18.17
C ARG A 114 -3.73 6.92 17.36
N GLU A 115 -3.12 7.87 16.67
CA GLU A 115 -3.85 8.80 15.83
C GLU A 115 -4.46 8.08 14.62
N ILE A 116 -3.71 7.16 14.02
CA ILE A 116 -4.20 6.34 12.90
C ILE A 116 -5.33 5.43 13.37
N TYR A 117 -5.22 4.87 14.59
CA TYR A 117 -6.31 4.12 15.21
C TYR A 117 -7.59 4.96 15.36
N SER A 118 -7.46 6.24 15.72
CA SER A 118 -8.59 7.17 15.76
C SER A 118 -9.21 7.37 14.37
N MET A 119 -8.39 7.59 13.35
CA MET A 119 -8.86 7.75 11.97
C MET A 119 -9.55 6.49 11.46
N LEU A 120 -9.02 5.30 11.75
CA LEU A 120 -9.62 4.02 11.34
C LEU A 120 -11.05 3.86 11.84
N ARG A 121 -11.33 4.25 13.08
CA ARG A 121 -12.69 4.20 13.63
C ARG A 121 -13.67 5.06 12.84
N GLU A 122 -13.23 6.20 12.30
CA GLU A 122 -14.10 7.06 11.47
C GLU A 122 -14.55 6.34 10.19
N TYR A 123 -13.70 5.48 9.61
CA TYR A 123 -14.01 4.76 8.37
C TYR A 123 -14.82 3.49 8.61
N ILE A 124 -14.56 2.76 9.71
CA ILE A 124 -15.34 1.56 10.05
C ILE A 124 -16.79 1.90 10.40
N ILE A 125 -17.04 3.03 11.04
CA ILE A 125 -18.42 3.45 11.39
C ILE A 125 -19.22 3.88 10.15
N ARG A 126 -18.54 4.21 9.03
CA ARG A 126 -19.15 4.79 7.83
C ARG A 126 -19.43 3.79 6.69
N GLN A 127 -18.86 2.58 6.76
CA GLN A 127 -19.10 1.50 5.79
C GLN A 127 -20.25 0.62 6.26
#